data_AF-A0AAV3EDR2-F1
#
_entry.id   AF-A0AAV3EDR2-F1
#
_cell.length_a   1.000
_cell.length_b   1.000
_cell.length_c   1.000
_cell.angle_alpha   90.00
_cell.angle_beta   90.00
_cell.angle_gamma   90.00
#
_symmetry.space_group_name_H-M   'P 1'
#
loop_
_entity.id
_entity.type
_entity.pdbx_description
1 polymer ?
#
loop_
_entity_poly.entity_id
_entity_poly.type
_entity_poly.pdbx_seq_one_letter_code
_entity_poly.pdbx_strand_id
1 'polypeptide(L)'
;MKKIENFSWQMWQIYALATLVIFMVAGACSFFFTKEAAFVVKERNYAYKGKNQRLTDYTTIGETEPEFPMIALSFKESDEWSPYDFAVGRKFLAFQDSKQYVGTLKAKDKEEYFRIRYYKLGQEKGEGQTIDVLKLVQDMGYVTIEGKMDNLMYSDGKDEYVKIQIKDNDEIYVNLTSKKATKKQPKETIHFGYGGLYRVLSSPSFITGIYKDDSENVTTDWPTLFSYKKNDYQSRITDGDSDDSLRKPEDSLLLSILKKYGYIVVLKENMTLNDSITLTKMFIPDAGSFYWSIGKKYTKSGKEEIIRTEEEFKQVIKEEAIEKEFKD
;
A
#
# COMPACT_ATOMS: atom_id res chain seq x y z
N MET A 1 76.67 2.68 -29.03
CA MET A 1 76.16 3.17 -27.73
C MET A 1 74.99 4.17 -27.84
N LYS A 2 74.95 5.11 -28.81
CA LYS A 2 73.83 6.08 -28.96
C LYS A 2 72.40 5.53 -29.19
N LYS A 3 72.23 4.29 -29.67
CA LYS A 3 70.92 3.71 -30.01
C LYS A 3 70.16 3.15 -28.78
N ILE A 4 70.89 2.75 -27.74
CA ILE A 4 70.33 2.19 -26.50
C ILE A 4 69.88 3.33 -25.55
N GLU A 5 70.61 4.46 -25.52
CA GLU A 5 70.24 5.63 -24.73
C GLU A 5 68.93 6.30 -25.20
N ASN A 6 68.74 6.44 -26.52
CA ASN A 6 67.47 6.97 -27.06
C ASN A 6 66.28 6.03 -26.79
N PHE A 7 66.52 4.71 -26.80
CA PHE A 7 65.49 3.71 -26.48
C PHE A 7 65.10 3.76 -25.00
N SER A 8 66.08 3.92 -24.10
CA SER A 8 65.87 4.13 -22.67
C SER A 8 65.06 5.41 -22.38
N TRP A 9 65.39 6.51 -23.05
CA TRP A 9 64.73 7.80 -22.84
C TRP A 9 63.29 7.84 -23.36
N GLN A 10 63.02 7.27 -24.54
CA GLN A 10 61.66 7.12 -25.07
C GLN A 10 60.81 6.15 -24.22
N MET A 11 61.39 5.06 -23.71
CA MET A 11 60.69 4.14 -22.81
C MET A 11 60.34 4.81 -21.47
N TRP A 12 61.21 5.67 -20.94
CA TRP A 12 60.94 6.45 -19.72
C TRP A 12 59.72 7.37 -19.87
N GLN A 13 59.55 8.01 -21.03
CA GLN A 13 58.36 8.83 -21.30
C GLN A 13 57.07 7.99 -21.34
N ILE A 14 57.13 6.78 -21.90
CA ILE A 14 55.97 5.86 -21.94
C ILE A 14 55.62 5.38 -20.53
N TYR A 15 56.61 5.00 -19.71
CA TYR A 15 56.38 4.60 -18.32
C TYR A 15 55.84 5.75 -17.46
N ALA A 16 56.37 6.96 -17.64
CA ALA A 16 55.87 8.15 -16.95
C ALA A 16 54.42 8.47 -17.33
N LEU A 17 54.08 8.38 -18.63
CA LEU A 17 52.72 8.57 -19.11
C LEU A 17 51.76 7.50 -18.57
N ALA A 18 52.15 6.22 -18.63
CA ALA A 18 51.36 5.13 -18.10
C ALA A 18 51.11 5.28 -16.59
N THR A 19 52.14 5.66 -15.83
CA THR A 19 52.03 5.92 -14.40
C THR A 19 51.08 7.07 -14.10
N LEU A 20 51.19 8.17 -14.85
CA LEU A 20 50.31 9.33 -14.70
C LEU A 20 48.84 9.00 -15.03
N VAL A 21 48.59 8.19 -16.06
CA VAL A 21 47.25 7.69 -16.39
C VAL A 21 46.70 6.80 -15.27
N ILE A 22 47.51 5.88 -14.73
CA ILE A 22 47.08 5.04 -13.60
C ILE A 22 46.72 5.90 -12.39
N PHE A 23 47.52 6.91 -12.04
CA PHE A 23 47.21 7.81 -10.94
C PHE A 23 45.96 8.67 -11.21
N MET A 24 45.75 9.13 -12.44
CA MET A 24 44.53 9.87 -12.79
C MET A 24 43.28 8.98 -12.70
N VAL A 25 43.35 7.74 -13.20
CA VAL A 25 42.24 6.78 -13.11
C VAL A 25 41.99 6.38 -11.66
N ALA A 26 43.03 6.05 -10.89
CA ALA A 26 42.90 5.71 -9.47
C ALA A 26 42.34 6.88 -8.65
N GLY A 27 42.80 8.11 -8.92
CA GLY A 27 42.29 9.33 -8.29
C GLY A 27 40.82 9.60 -8.64
N ALA A 28 40.44 9.47 -9.91
CA ALA A 28 39.05 9.61 -10.35
C ALA A 28 38.16 8.54 -9.69
N CYS A 29 38.55 7.26 -9.78
CA CYS A 29 37.83 6.16 -9.13
C CYS A 29 37.68 6.41 -7.63
N SER A 30 38.76 6.76 -6.91
CA SER A 30 38.70 7.03 -5.47
C SER A 30 37.76 8.21 -5.13
N PHE A 31 37.78 9.28 -5.93
CA PHE A 31 36.88 10.42 -5.77
C PHE A 31 35.41 10.03 -5.97
N PHE A 32 35.10 9.25 -7.00
CA PHE A 32 33.74 8.77 -7.22
C PHE A 32 33.30 7.78 -6.13
N PHE A 33 34.17 6.83 -5.74
CA PHE A 33 33.88 5.88 -4.66
C PHE A 33 33.63 6.57 -3.32
N THR A 34 34.43 7.59 -2.97
CA THR A 34 34.23 8.33 -1.71
C THR A 34 32.95 9.16 -1.72
N LYS A 35 32.59 9.76 -2.87
CA LYS A 35 31.29 10.43 -3.03
C LYS A 35 30.11 9.46 -2.93
N GLU A 36 30.20 8.32 -3.61
CA GLU A 36 29.17 7.28 -3.58
C GLU A 36 29.01 6.73 -2.16
N ALA A 37 30.12 6.44 -1.46
CA ALA A 37 30.11 5.96 -0.09
C ALA A 37 29.50 6.99 0.87
N ALA A 38 29.86 8.27 0.74
CA ALA A 38 29.27 9.34 1.54
C ALA A 38 27.77 9.51 1.25
N PHE A 39 27.34 9.37 -0.02
CA PHE A 39 25.94 9.39 -0.40
C PHE A 39 25.17 8.21 0.22
N VAL A 40 25.68 6.99 0.10
CA VAL A 40 25.07 5.79 0.69
C VAL A 40 24.97 5.89 2.21
N VAL A 41 26.01 6.38 2.89
CA VAL A 41 25.97 6.59 4.35
C VAL A 41 24.94 7.66 4.73
N LYS A 42 24.82 8.75 3.95
CA LYS A 42 23.80 9.78 4.18
C LYS A 42 22.40 9.21 3.99
N GLU A 43 22.15 8.48 2.91
CA GLU A 43 20.86 7.90 2.55
C GLU A 43 20.38 6.83 3.55
N ARG A 44 21.30 6.09 4.19
CA ARG A 44 20.97 5.13 5.26
C ARG A 44 20.32 5.75 6.49
N ASN A 45 20.44 7.06 6.69
CA ASN A 45 19.80 7.74 7.82
C ASN A 45 18.34 8.12 7.55
N TYR A 46 17.82 7.82 6.37
CA TYR A 46 16.45 8.15 5.99
C TYR A 46 15.60 6.90 5.76
N ALA A 47 14.36 6.97 6.22
CA ALA A 47 13.31 6.03 5.88
C ALA A 47 12.49 6.62 4.73
N TYR A 48 12.26 5.81 3.70
CA TYR A 48 11.42 6.15 2.57
C TYR A 48 10.09 5.43 2.68
N LYS A 49 9.00 6.11 2.29
CA LYS A 49 7.68 5.49 2.11
C LYS A 49 7.05 6.01 0.84
N GLY A 50 6.51 5.09 0.03
CA GLY A 50 5.85 5.40 -1.25
C GLY A 50 6.72 6.18 -2.23
N LYS A 51 8.05 6.07 -2.12
CA LYS A 51 9.00 6.79 -2.96
C LYS A 51 8.75 6.44 -4.43
N ASN A 52 8.45 7.44 -5.25
CA ASN A 52 8.10 7.28 -6.67
C ASN A 52 6.85 6.43 -6.94
N GLN A 53 6.04 6.12 -5.92
CA GLN A 53 4.81 5.37 -6.10
C GLN A 53 3.79 6.24 -6.84
N ARG A 54 3.09 5.67 -7.83
CA ARG A 54 2.09 6.35 -8.65
C ARG A 54 0.94 5.42 -9.00
N LEU A 55 -0.26 5.97 -9.13
CA LEU A 55 -1.39 5.31 -9.78
C LEU A 55 -1.16 5.33 -11.30
N THR A 56 -0.93 4.16 -11.90
CA THR A 56 -0.64 4.01 -13.32
C THR A 56 -1.88 3.78 -14.16
N ASP A 57 -2.84 3.03 -13.63
CA ASP A 57 -4.13 2.79 -14.27
C ASP A 57 -5.24 2.56 -13.24
N TYR A 58 -6.49 2.80 -13.65
CA TYR A 58 -7.66 2.47 -12.84
C TYR A 58 -8.86 2.17 -13.75
N THR A 59 -9.82 1.41 -13.22
CA THR A 59 -11.13 1.26 -13.86
C THR A 59 -12.23 1.06 -12.82
N THR A 60 -13.41 1.59 -13.07
CA THR A 60 -14.59 1.39 -12.23
C THR A 60 -15.35 0.14 -12.66
N ILE A 61 -15.70 -0.73 -11.71
CA ILE A 61 -16.40 -2.01 -11.95
C ILE A 61 -17.91 -1.89 -11.61
N GLY A 62 -18.38 -0.71 -11.21
CA GLY A 62 -19.74 -0.50 -10.70
C GLY A 62 -20.88 -0.51 -11.72
N GLU A 63 -20.61 -0.48 -13.04
CA GLU A 63 -21.68 -0.50 -14.05
C GLU A 63 -22.30 -1.90 -14.24
N THR A 64 -21.56 -2.97 -13.93
CA THR A 64 -22.02 -4.36 -14.05
C THR A 64 -22.52 -4.94 -12.72
N GLU A 65 -22.04 -4.44 -11.58
CA GLU A 65 -22.37 -4.94 -10.24
C GLU A 65 -22.74 -3.78 -9.29
N PRO A 66 -23.93 -3.16 -9.43
CA PRO A 66 -24.31 -1.98 -8.66
C PRO A 66 -24.41 -2.27 -7.15
N GLU A 67 -24.59 -3.53 -6.77
CA GLU A 67 -24.62 -3.96 -5.36
C GLU A 67 -23.25 -3.78 -4.68
N PHE A 68 -22.15 -3.85 -5.44
CA PHE A 68 -20.77 -3.76 -4.96
C PHE A 68 -20.01 -2.72 -5.79
N PRO A 69 -20.14 -1.41 -5.50
CA PRO A 69 -19.31 -0.41 -6.15
C PRO A 69 -17.83 -0.74 -5.91
N MET A 70 -17.08 -0.92 -7.00
CA MET A 70 -15.68 -1.37 -6.95
C MET A 70 -14.83 -0.55 -7.90
N ILE A 71 -13.54 -0.39 -7.54
CA ILE A 71 -12.53 0.20 -8.40
C ILE A 71 -11.31 -0.71 -8.46
N ALA A 72 -10.86 -1.03 -9.68
CA ALA A 72 -9.58 -1.69 -9.89
C ALA A 72 -8.48 -0.64 -10.00
N LEU A 73 -7.35 -0.88 -9.35
CA LEU A 73 -6.22 0.05 -9.27
C LEU A 73 -4.94 -0.65 -9.67
N SER A 74 -4.14 0.03 -10.49
CA SER A 74 -2.77 -0.34 -10.80
C SER A 74 -1.80 0.71 -10.31
N PHE A 75 -0.76 0.22 -9.68
CA PHE A 75 0.30 1.02 -9.11
C PHE A 75 1.60 0.72 -9.85
N LYS A 76 2.50 1.70 -9.92
CA LYS A 76 3.86 1.46 -10.38
C LYS A 76 4.51 0.38 -9.50
N GLU A 77 5.12 -0.64 -10.09
CA GLU A 77 5.81 -1.67 -9.33
C GLU A 77 6.93 -1.08 -8.47
N SER A 78 6.96 -1.44 -7.20
CA SER A 78 8.08 -1.18 -6.29
C SER A 78 8.15 -2.24 -5.20
N ASP A 79 9.36 -2.66 -4.85
CA ASP A 79 9.61 -3.76 -3.91
C ASP A 79 9.16 -3.46 -2.46
N GLU A 80 8.93 -2.17 -2.15
CA GLU A 80 8.61 -1.68 -0.80
C GLU A 80 7.14 -1.29 -0.63
N TRP A 81 6.29 -1.55 -1.62
CA TRP A 81 4.87 -1.15 -1.58
C TRP A 81 3.97 -2.21 -0.96
N SER A 82 3.26 -1.84 0.11
CA SER A 82 2.26 -2.67 0.76
C SER A 82 0.83 -2.30 0.34
N PRO A 83 -0.11 -3.25 0.31
CA PRO A 83 -1.54 -2.96 0.20
C PRO A 83 -2.07 -1.99 1.28
N TYR A 84 -1.36 -1.82 2.39
CA TYR A 84 -1.74 -0.95 3.51
C TYR A 84 -1.15 0.46 3.44
N ASP A 85 -0.40 0.80 2.39
CA ASP A 85 0.27 2.10 2.26
C ASP A 85 -0.58 3.19 1.60
N PHE A 86 -1.84 2.88 1.27
CA PHE A 86 -2.81 3.84 0.76
C PHE A 86 -4.11 3.85 1.57
N ALA A 87 -4.78 4.99 1.54
CA ALA A 87 -6.09 5.21 2.11
C ALA A 87 -7.10 5.48 0.99
N VAL A 88 -8.33 4.99 1.14
CA VAL A 88 -9.41 5.18 0.18
C VAL A 88 -10.60 5.82 0.88
N GLY A 89 -11.06 6.94 0.33
CA GLY A 89 -12.30 7.60 0.69
C GLY A 89 -13.38 7.35 -0.36
N ARG A 90 -14.49 8.07 -0.28
CA ARG A 90 -15.58 8.01 -1.27
C ARG A 90 -15.23 8.79 -2.53
N LYS A 91 -14.37 9.81 -2.41
CA LYS A 91 -13.98 10.71 -3.50
C LYS A 91 -12.50 10.62 -3.85
N PHE A 92 -11.65 10.26 -2.89
CA PHE A 92 -10.20 10.29 -3.09
C PHE A 92 -9.51 8.97 -2.75
N LEU A 93 -8.40 8.73 -3.44
CA LEU A 93 -7.36 7.76 -3.10
C LEU A 93 -6.14 8.57 -2.67
N ALA A 94 -5.49 8.22 -1.56
CA ALA A 94 -4.30 8.93 -1.10
C ALA A 94 -3.22 8.00 -0.55
N PHE A 95 -1.97 8.42 -0.66
CA PHE A 95 -0.84 7.73 -0.04
C PHE A 95 0.31 8.64 0.31
N GLN A 96 1.16 8.15 1.22
CA GLN A 96 2.35 8.83 1.69
C GLN A 96 3.51 8.70 0.68
N ASP A 97 4.12 9.83 0.34
CA ASP A 97 5.39 9.95 -0.37
C ASP A 97 6.33 10.76 0.52
N SER A 98 7.26 10.10 1.20
CA SER A 98 8.11 10.75 2.20
C SER A 98 9.54 10.23 2.23
N LYS A 99 10.43 11.11 2.68
CA LYS A 99 11.80 10.83 3.12
C LYS A 99 11.92 11.41 4.52
N GLN A 100 11.93 10.56 5.55
CA GLN A 100 11.95 10.95 6.96
C GLN A 100 13.29 10.56 7.58
N TYR A 101 13.86 11.41 8.44
CA TYR A 101 15.11 11.08 9.12
C TYR A 101 14.85 10.14 10.31
N VAL A 102 15.66 9.08 10.44
CA VAL A 102 15.44 8.00 11.43
C VAL A 102 16.19 8.25 12.75
N GLY A 103 17.13 9.19 12.78
CA GLY A 103 17.85 9.53 14.00
C GLY A 103 17.13 10.59 14.86
N THR A 104 17.72 10.92 16.01
CA THR A 104 17.19 11.98 16.89
C THR A 104 17.44 13.37 16.28
N LEU A 105 16.39 13.98 15.74
CA LEU A 105 16.48 15.34 15.21
C LEU A 105 16.52 16.37 16.35
N LYS A 106 17.52 17.26 16.30
CA LYS A 106 17.59 18.47 17.15
C LYS A 106 17.10 19.73 16.43
N ALA A 107 16.95 19.68 15.11
CA ALA A 107 16.59 20.80 14.25
C ALA A 107 15.93 20.32 12.95
N LYS A 108 15.33 21.24 12.19
CA LYS A 108 14.73 20.98 10.88
C LYS A 108 15.78 20.46 9.90
N ASP A 109 15.55 19.27 9.36
CA ASP A 109 16.34 18.73 8.26
C ASP A 109 15.85 19.33 6.93
N LYS A 110 16.79 19.73 6.06
CA LYS A 110 16.51 20.33 4.75
C LYS A 110 16.22 19.29 3.68
N GLU A 111 16.65 18.05 3.90
CA GLU A 111 16.48 16.93 2.97
C GLU A 111 15.18 16.17 3.22
N GLU A 112 14.57 16.37 4.40
CA GLU A 112 13.33 15.72 4.77
C GLU A 112 12.16 16.27 3.95
N TYR A 113 11.27 15.37 3.54
CA TYR A 113 9.98 15.76 3.00
C TYR A 113 8.91 14.76 3.42
N PHE A 114 7.70 15.28 3.62
CA PHE A 114 6.53 14.45 3.84
C PHE A 114 5.39 15.00 3.00
N ARG A 115 4.99 14.24 1.99
CA ARG A 115 3.91 14.62 1.08
C ARG A 115 2.83 13.56 1.09
N ILE A 116 1.59 14.02 0.97
CA ILE A 116 0.49 13.15 0.59
C ILE A 116 0.26 13.33 -0.90
N ARG A 117 0.30 12.22 -1.63
CA ARG A 117 -0.14 12.15 -3.01
C ARG A 117 -1.55 11.62 -3.04
N TYR A 118 -2.42 12.26 -3.80
CA TYR A 118 -3.81 11.86 -3.87
C TYR A 118 -4.40 12.06 -5.27
N TYR A 119 -5.45 11.30 -5.54
CA TYR A 119 -6.15 11.23 -6.81
C TYR A 119 -7.64 11.32 -6.54
N LYS A 120 -8.35 12.06 -7.38
CA LYS A 120 -9.81 11.97 -7.38
C LYS A 120 -10.23 10.66 -8.05
N LEU A 121 -10.94 9.81 -7.31
CA LEU A 121 -11.39 8.50 -7.77
C LEU A 121 -12.18 8.64 -9.06
N GLY A 122 -11.85 7.82 -10.05
CA GLY A 122 -12.55 7.81 -11.33
C GLY A 122 -12.17 8.93 -12.30
N GLN A 123 -11.28 9.87 -11.94
CA GLN A 123 -11.01 11.07 -12.77
C GLN A 123 -9.53 11.33 -13.11
N GLU A 124 -8.58 10.85 -12.31
CA GLU A 124 -7.17 11.23 -12.43
C GLU A 124 -6.24 10.00 -12.40
N LYS A 125 -5.15 10.02 -13.19
CA LYS A 125 -4.03 9.04 -13.13
C LYS A 125 -2.68 9.72 -13.38
N GLY A 126 -1.58 8.99 -13.17
CA GLY A 126 -0.21 9.50 -13.37
C GLY A 126 0.35 10.18 -12.13
N GLU A 127 0.80 11.43 -12.23
CA GLU A 127 1.45 12.12 -11.10
C GLU A 127 0.49 12.38 -9.93
N GLY A 128 -0.81 12.58 -10.18
CA GLY A 128 -1.74 12.94 -9.10
C GLY A 128 -1.42 14.30 -8.48
N GLN A 129 -2.19 14.65 -7.46
CA GLN A 129 -2.02 15.90 -6.72
C GLN A 129 -1.16 15.66 -5.48
N THR A 130 -0.44 16.68 -5.00
CA THR A 130 0.37 16.57 -3.79
C THR A 130 0.09 17.68 -2.78
N ILE A 131 0.21 17.34 -1.50
CA ILE A 131 0.15 18.27 -0.37
C ILE A 131 1.44 18.08 0.44
N ASP A 132 2.16 19.17 0.68
CA ASP A 132 3.35 19.18 1.55
C ASP A 132 2.91 19.25 3.02
N VAL A 133 2.79 18.09 3.64
CA VAL A 133 2.33 17.97 5.03
C VAL A 133 3.42 18.41 6.00
N LEU A 134 4.69 18.17 5.67
CA LEU A 134 5.80 18.66 6.50
C LEU A 134 5.73 20.17 6.67
N LYS A 135 5.45 20.90 5.59
CA LYS A 135 5.24 22.34 5.66
C LYS A 135 4.03 22.72 6.53
N LEU A 136 2.90 22.02 6.37
CA LEU A 136 1.70 22.28 7.17
C LEU A 136 1.95 22.10 8.67
N VAL A 137 2.64 21.04 9.09
CA VAL A 137 2.94 20.84 10.52
C VAL A 137 3.97 21.84 11.04
N GLN A 138 4.92 22.28 10.19
CA GLN A 138 5.89 23.31 10.54
C GLN A 138 5.22 24.67 10.77
N ASP A 139 4.24 25.01 9.95
CA ASP A 139 3.40 26.21 10.15
C ASP A 139 2.58 26.10 11.45
N MET A 140 2.33 24.88 11.96
CA MET A 140 1.69 24.61 13.25
C MET A 140 2.67 24.52 14.44
N GLY A 141 3.97 24.71 14.20
CA GLY A 141 5.01 24.75 15.24
C GLY A 141 5.79 23.44 15.46
N TYR A 142 5.54 22.39 14.66
CA TYR A 142 6.32 21.15 14.74
C TYR A 142 7.62 21.23 13.93
N VAL A 143 8.67 20.57 14.39
CA VAL A 143 9.95 20.55 13.65
C VAL A 143 9.90 19.57 12.48
N THR A 144 9.32 18.39 12.70
CA THR A 144 9.33 17.21 11.82
C THR A 144 8.09 16.33 12.06
N ILE A 145 7.95 15.25 11.28
CA ILE A 145 6.95 14.18 11.42
C ILE A 145 7.71 12.88 11.66
N GLU A 146 7.53 12.27 12.82
CA GLU A 146 8.11 10.96 13.19
C GLU A 146 7.14 9.80 12.85
N GLY A 147 5.84 10.09 12.78
CA GLY A 147 4.81 9.10 12.46
C GLY A 147 4.58 8.89 10.96
N LYS A 148 3.38 8.40 10.63
CA LYS A 148 2.97 8.03 9.26
C LYS A 148 1.52 8.43 8.98
N MET A 149 1.15 8.38 7.71
CA MET A 149 -0.24 8.43 7.28
C MET A 149 -0.97 7.18 7.78
N ASP A 150 -2.21 7.39 8.24
CA ASP A 150 -3.15 6.31 8.55
C ASP A 150 -3.78 5.74 7.25
N ASN A 151 -4.22 4.49 7.28
CA ASN A 151 -4.84 3.84 6.12
C ASN A 151 -6.36 4.13 6.01
N LEU A 152 -6.96 4.75 7.02
CA LEU A 152 -8.34 5.22 7.02
C LEU A 152 -8.46 6.68 6.60
N MET A 153 -9.54 7.01 5.88
CA MET A 153 -9.94 8.38 5.61
C MET A 153 -11.05 8.84 6.55
N TYR A 154 -11.18 10.15 6.69
CA TYR A 154 -12.16 10.79 7.57
C TYR A 154 -12.96 11.83 6.78
N SER A 155 -14.15 12.17 7.27
CA SER A 155 -15.13 13.01 6.59
C SER A 155 -15.81 13.97 7.57
N ASP A 156 -16.09 15.18 7.10
CA ASP A 156 -16.99 16.13 7.77
C ASP A 156 -18.37 16.22 7.11
N GLY A 157 -18.65 15.30 6.17
CA GLY A 157 -19.84 15.27 5.31
C GLY A 157 -19.66 16.00 3.98
N LYS A 158 -18.64 16.84 3.84
CA LYS A 158 -18.36 17.59 2.60
C LYS A 158 -17.00 17.20 2.01
N ASP A 159 -15.95 17.32 2.81
CA ASP A 159 -14.58 17.09 2.42
C ASP A 159 -14.02 15.82 3.07
N GLU A 160 -13.00 15.24 2.44
CA GLU A 160 -12.31 14.06 2.94
C GLU A 160 -10.90 14.43 3.43
N TYR A 161 -10.47 13.71 4.47
CA TYR A 161 -9.27 13.99 5.21
C TYR A 161 -8.43 12.72 5.37
N VAL A 162 -7.12 12.88 5.30
CA VAL A 162 -6.17 11.84 5.74
C VAL A 162 -5.64 12.18 7.12
N LYS A 163 -5.55 11.17 7.98
CA LYS A 163 -4.94 11.32 9.30
C LYS A 163 -3.43 11.08 9.20
N ILE A 164 -2.67 11.97 9.82
CA ILE A 164 -1.21 11.87 9.92
C ILE A 164 -0.84 11.87 11.39
N GLN A 165 -0.15 10.81 11.82
CA GLN A 165 0.49 10.78 13.12
C GLN A 165 1.78 11.60 13.05
N ILE A 166 1.92 12.61 13.91
CA ILE A 166 3.11 13.45 13.96
C ILE A 166 4.16 12.80 14.87
N LYS A 167 3.83 12.65 16.15
CA LYS A 167 4.71 12.08 17.19
C LYS A 167 3.87 11.59 18.36
N ASP A 168 4.17 10.41 18.89
CA ASP A 168 3.42 9.81 20.00
C ASP A 168 1.89 9.84 19.74
N ASN A 169 1.14 10.62 20.51
CA ASN A 169 -0.32 10.76 20.40
C ASN A 169 -0.75 12.02 19.63
N ASP A 170 0.18 12.83 19.12
CA ASP A 170 -0.15 14.02 18.33
C ASP A 170 -0.52 13.61 16.90
N GLU A 171 -1.73 13.98 16.50
CA GLU A 171 -2.29 13.70 15.19
C GLU A 171 -2.86 14.96 14.55
N ILE A 172 -2.85 14.99 13.21
CA ILE A 172 -3.53 15.99 12.41
C ILE A 172 -4.34 15.33 11.29
N TYR A 173 -5.30 16.07 10.79
CA TYR A 173 -6.17 15.69 9.70
C TYR A 173 -5.98 16.68 8.55
N VAL A 174 -5.54 16.19 7.40
CA VAL A 174 -5.24 17.00 6.21
C VAL A 174 -6.40 16.89 5.23
N ASN A 175 -7.09 18.00 4.98
CA ASN A 175 -8.20 18.08 4.03
C ASN A 175 -7.65 18.01 2.59
N LEU A 176 -8.08 17.02 1.82
CA LEU A 176 -7.59 16.80 0.44
C LEU A 176 -8.12 17.83 -0.57
N THR A 177 -9.22 18.51 -0.25
CA THR A 177 -9.82 19.55 -1.12
C THR A 177 -9.21 20.92 -0.83
N SER A 178 -9.21 21.37 0.42
CA SER A 178 -8.70 22.69 0.81
C SER A 178 -7.19 22.73 1.05
N LYS A 179 -6.52 21.57 1.14
CA LYS A 179 -5.08 21.41 1.39
C LYS A 179 -4.61 22.01 2.72
N LYS A 180 -5.51 22.05 3.71
CA LYS A 180 -5.25 22.57 5.07
C LYS A 180 -5.27 21.45 6.10
N ALA A 181 -4.50 21.63 7.18
CA ALA A 181 -4.47 20.72 8.31
C ALA A 181 -5.30 21.25 9.50
N THR A 182 -5.86 20.33 10.28
CA THR A 182 -6.54 20.61 11.56
C THR A 182 -6.17 19.55 12.60
N LYS A 183 -6.14 19.93 13.87
CA LYS A 183 -6.01 18.97 14.99
C LYS A 183 -7.34 18.32 15.37
N LYS A 184 -8.45 18.93 14.97
CA LYS A 184 -9.78 18.41 15.29
C LYS A 184 -10.12 17.27 14.34
N GLN A 185 -10.36 16.09 14.89
CA GLN A 185 -10.86 14.94 14.14
C GLN A 185 -12.19 15.28 13.43
N PRO A 186 -12.32 14.97 12.12
CA PRO A 186 -13.58 15.04 11.41
C PRO A 186 -14.64 14.12 12.04
N LYS A 187 -15.91 14.38 11.75
CA LYS A 187 -17.02 13.73 12.48
C LYS A 187 -17.13 12.24 12.19
N GLU A 188 -16.68 11.82 11.02
CA GLU A 188 -16.92 10.49 10.49
C GLU A 188 -15.60 9.87 10.08
N THR A 189 -15.43 8.59 10.40
CA THR A 189 -14.39 7.74 9.81
C THR A 189 -15.02 7.01 8.62
N ILE A 190 -14.41 7.11 7.45
CA ILE A 190 -14.87 6.38 6.27
C ILE A 190 -14.42 4.93 6.40
N HIS A 191 -15.38 4.03 6.48
CA HIS A 191 -15.12 2.60 6.63
C HIS A 191 -15.95 1.81 5.61
N PHE A 192 -15.27 1.20 4.64
CA PHE A 192 -15.88 0.25 3.72
C PHE A 192 -15.91 -1.15 4.36
N GLY A 193 -16.73 -2.04 3.81
CA GLY A 193 -16.84 -3.42 4.27
C GLY A 193 -17.91 -3.59 5.34
N TYR A 194 -17.66 -4.46 6.32
CA TYR A 194 -18.63 -4.76 7.36
C TYR A 194 -19.03 -3.50 8.14
N GLY A 195 -20.32 -3.36 8.43
CA GLY A 195 -20.82 -2.25 9.25
C GLY A 195 -21.76 -2.72 10.36
N GLY A 196 -22.13 -1.77 11.21
CA GLY A 196 -22.89 -2.05 12.42
C GLY A 196 -22.23 -3.14 13.26
N LEU A 197 -23.03 -4.13 13.66
CA LEU A 197 -22.55 -5.25 14.47
C LEU A 197 -21.50 -6.12 13.77
N TYR A 198 -21.52 -6.18 12.44
CA TYR A 198 -20.61 -7.04 11.66
C TYR A 198 -19.16 -6.54 11.64
N ARG A 199 -18.88 -5.31 12.10
CA ARG A 199 -17.51 -4.73 12.18
C ARG A 199 -16.52 -5.60 12.98
N VAL A 200 -17.02 -6.54 13.78
CA VAL A 200 -16.21 -7.44 14.60
C VAL A 200 -15.80 -8.73 13.90
N LEU A 201 -16.31 -8.98 12.70
CA LEU A 201 -16.02 -10.19 11.94
C LEU A 201 -14.61 -10.15 11.37
N SER A 202 -13.95 -11.31 11.36
CA SER A 202 -12.76 -11.54 10.54
C SER A 202 -13.08 -11.51 9.04
N SER A 203 -12.05 -11.55 8.21
CA SER A 203 -12.19 -12.01 6.82
C SER A 203 -12.89 -13.38 6.78
N PRO A 204 -13.77 -13.65 5.79
CA PRO A 204 -14.36 -14.96 5.61
C PRO A 204 -13.27 -15.97 5.26
N SER A 205 -13.30 -17.10 5.95
CA SER A 205 -12.56 -18.29 5.55
C SER A 205 -13.49 -19.21 4.77
N PHE A 206 -12.99 -19.85 3.72
CA PHE A 206 -13.78 -20.72 2.84
C PHE A 206 -12.90 -21.82 2.24
N ILE A 207 -13.55 -22.80 1.61
CA ILE A 207 -12.91 -23.89 0.89
C ILE A 207 -13.20 -23.71 -0.60
N THR A 208 -12.16 -23.82 -1.42
CA THR A 208 -12.25 -23.88 -2.89
C THR A 208 -11.35 -25.03 -3.36
N GLY A 209 -11.81 -25.75 -4.39
CA GLY A 209 -11.03 -26.82 -5.01
C GLY A 209 -10.38 -26.33 -6.29
N ILE A 210 -11.18 -25.74 -7.18
CA ILE A 210 -10.80 -25.37 -8.54
C ILE A 210 -9.86 -24.16 -8.54
N TYR A 211 -10.12 -23.19 -7.67
CA TYR A 211 -9.39 -21.92 -7.60
C TYR A 211 -8.45 -21.85 -6.39
N LYS A 212 -8.02 -23.01 -5.87
CA LYS A 212 -7.14 -23.07 -4.68
C LYS A 212 -5.89 -22.21 -4.84
N ASP A 213 -5.18 -22.36 -5.97
CA ASP A 213 -3.97 -21.60 -6.23
C ASP A 213 -4.25 -20.09 -6.36
N ASP A 214 -5.37 -19.70 -6.97
CA ASP A 214 -5.73 -18.29 -7.07
C ASP A 214 -6.09 -17.73 -5.68
N SER A 215 -6.87 -18.47 -4.89
CA SER A 215 -7.22 -18.11 -3.52
C SER A 215 -6.00 -17.91 -2.63
N GLU A 216 -4.93 -18.69 -2.82
CA GLU A 216 -3.67 -18.53 -2.08
C GLU A 216 -2.89 -17.28 -2.52
N ASN A 217 -3.08 -16.84 -3.77
CA ASN A 217 -2.42 -15.66 -4.35
C ASN A 217 -3.24 -14.37 -4.20
N VAL A 218 -4.53 -14.47 -3.91
CA VAL A 218 -5.34 -13.34 -3.46
C VAL A 218 -5.12 -13.18 -1.96
N THR A 219 -4.21 -12.30 -1.58
CA THR A 219 -4.07 -11.84 -0.19
C THR A 219 -4.84 -10.56 -0.01
N THR A 220 -5.53 -10.31 1.12
CA THR A 220 -5.91 -8.97 1.68
C THR A 220 -7.04 -9.01 2.72
N ASP A 221 -7.39 -7.83 3.23
CA ASP A 221 -8.46 -7.52 4.18
C ASP A 221 -9.85 -7.59 3.53
N TRP A 222 -10.37 -8.81 3.39
CA TRP A 222 -11.76 -8.99 3.03
C TRP A 222 -12.66 -8.27 4.05
N PRO A 223 -13.80 -7.70 3.61
CA PRO A 223 -14.32 -7.73 2.23
C PRO A 223 -14.00 -6.45 1.44
N THR A 224 -12.96 -5.69 1.82
CA THR A 224 -12.78 -4.30 1.36
C THR A 224 -11.69 -4.12 0.32
N LEU A 225 -10.59 -4.85 0.48
CA LEU A 225 -9.43 -4.75 -0.37
C LEU A 225 -9.10 -6.15 -0.85
N PHE A 226 -8.79 -6.24 -2.14
CA PHE A 226 -8.35 -7.43 -2.84
C PHE A 226 -7.02 -7.09 -3.51
N SER A 227 -5.99 -7.90 -3.29
CA SER A 227 -4.71 -7.79 -4.00
C SER A 227 -4.30 -9.14 -4.55
N TYR A 228 -3.66 -9.14 -5.71
CA TYR A 228 -3.12 -10.35 -6.30
C TYR A 228 -1.60 -10.31 -6.32
N LYS A 229 -0.99 -11.25 -5.60
CA LYS A 229 0.45 -11.42 -5.64
C LYS A 229 0.81 -12.26 -6.86
N LYS A 230 1.43 -11.63 -7.86
CA LYS A 230 2.01 -12.35 -9.00
C LYS A 230 3.21 -13.17 -8.50
N ASN A 231 3.15 -14.49 -8.61
CA ASN A 231 4.32 -15.34 -8.40
C ASN A 231 5.11 -15.48 -9.70
N ASP A 232 6.43 -15.26 -9.65
CA ASP A 232 7.37 -15.41 -10.79
C ASP A 232 7.36 -16.80 -11.44
N TYR A 233 6.82 -17.81 -10.74
CA TYR A 233 6.62 -19.15 -11.29
C TYR A 233 5.48 -19.22 -12.31
N GLN A 234 4.41 -18.44 -12.14
CA GLN A 234 3.26 -18.45 -13.06
C GLN A 234 3.56 -17.72 -14.37
N SER A 235 4.47 -16.72 -14.38
CA SER A 235 4.90 -16.05 -15.61
C SER A 235 5.74 -16.94 -16.54
N ARG A 236 6.20 -18.12 -16.06
CA ARG A 236 6.93 -19.11 -16.86
C ARG A 236 6.04 -20.22 -17.41
N ILE A 237 4.80 -20.35 -16.94
CA ILE A 237 3.87 -21.41 -17.36
C ILE A 237 3.09 -21.00 -18.62
N THR A 238 3.11 -19.72 -19.02
CA THR A 238 2.50 -19.27 -20.28
C THR A 238 3.25 -19.71 -21.54
N ASP A 239 4.45 -20.28 -21.43
CA ASP A 239 5.27 -20.69 -22.60
C ASP A 239 5.49 -22.23 -22.70
N GLY A 240 4.75 -23.04 -21.94
CA GLY A 240 4.93 -24.50 -21.95
C GLY A 240 3.63 -25.24 -22.26
N ASP A 241 3.58 -25.88 -23.43
CA ASP A 241 2.68 -27.00 -23.72
C ASP A 241 2.83 -28.07 -22.62
N SER A 242 1.99 -28.04 -21.59
CA SER A 242 1.82 -29.17 -20.67
C SER A 242 0.44 -29.77 -20.87
N ASP A 243 0.47 -30.94 -21.51
CA ASP A 243 -0.64 -31.85 -21.78
C ASP A 243 -1.13 -32.50 -20.46
N ASP A 244 -1.77 -31.71 -19.59
CA ASP A 244 -2.43 -32.22 -18.39
C ASP A 244 -3.93 -31.88 -18.38
N SER A 245 -4.72 -32.94 -18.23
CA SER A 245 -6.14 -33.05 -18.56
C SER A 245 -7.11 -32.38 -17.56
N LEU A 246 -6.69 -31.28 -16.92
CA LEU A 246 -7.56 -30.39 -16.15
C LEU A 246 -7.40 -28.98 -16.70
N ARG A 247 -8.14 -28.68 -17.78
CA ARG A 247 -8.31 -27.29 -18.23
C ARG A 247 -8.90 -26.50 -17.07
N LYS A 248 -8.08 -25.65 -16.44
CA LYS A 248 -8.55 -24.69 -15.45
C LYS A 248 -9.69 -23.89 -16.11
N PRO A 249 -10.87 -23.79 -15.47
CA PRO A 249 -11.94 -22.98 -16.02
C PRO A 249 -11.47 -21.53 -16.15
N GLU A 250 -12.09 -20.80 -17.07
CA GLU A 250 -11.80 -19.38 -17.24
C GLU A 250 -11.94 -18.65 -15.90
N ASP A 251 -11.03 -17.71 -15.67
CA ASP A 251 -11.09 -16.84 -14.50
C ASP A 251 -12.45 -16.13 -14.47
N SER A 252 -13.01 -15.93 -13.28
CA SER A 252 -14.15 -15.03 -13.13
C SER A 252 -13.78 -13.63 -13.63
N LEU A 253 -14.79 -12.82 -13.99
CA LEU A 253 -14.56 -11.46 -14.47
C LEU A 253 -13.74 -10.65 -13.44
N LEU A 254 -14.09 -10.73 -12.15
CA LEU A 254 -13.37 -10.00 -11.10
C LEU A 254 -11.96 -10.53 -10.88
N LEU A 255 -11.76 -11.85 -10.92
CA LEU A 255 -10.42 -12.43 -10.79
C LEU A 255 -9.52 -12.02 -11.95
N SER A 256 -10.04 -12.02 -13.17
CA SER A 256 -9.34 -11.53 -14.37
C SER A 256 -8.94 -10.07 -14.24
N ILE A 257 -9.86 -9.21 -13.79
CA ILE A 257 -9.59 -7.78 -13.55
C ILE A 257 -8.55 -7.62 -12.45
N LEU A 258 -8.65 -8.38 -11.36
CA LEU A 258 -7.71 -8.31 -10.24
C LEU A 258 -6.31 -8.72 -10.67
N LYS A 259 -6.15 -9.81 -11.44
CA LYS A 259 -4.85 -10.23 -11.99
C LYS A 259 -4.23 -9.18 -12.92
N LYS A 260 -5.06 -8.50 -13.71
CA LYS A 260 -4.64 -7.43 -14.61
C LYS A 260 -4.19 -6.19 -13.85
N TYR A 261 -5.01 -5.71 -12.92
CA TYR A 261 -4.79 -4.42 -12.26
C TYR A 261 -3.88 -4.54 -11.02
N GLY A 262 -3.92 -5.68 -10.33
CA GLY A 262 -3.19 -5.95 -9.11
C GLY A 262 -4.02 -5.71 -7.84
N TYR A 263 -4.91 -4.71 -7.86
CA TYR A 263 -5.76 -4.36 -6.72
C TYR A 263 -7.21 -4.11 -7.13
N ILE A 264 -8.16 -4.52 -6.29
CA ILE A 264 -9.56 -4.10 -6.33
C ILE A 264 -9.96 -3.61 -4.94
N VAL A 265 -10.58 -2.43 -4.89
CA VAL A 265 -11.17 -1.86 -3.67
C VAL A 265 -12.68 -1.87 -3.81
N VAL A 266 -13.36 -2.39 -2.80
CA VAL A 266 -14.82 -2.42 -2.72
C VAL A 266 -15.27 -1.26 -1.83
N LEU A 267 -16.09 -0.39 -2.40
CA LEU A 267 -16.54 0.88 -1.82
C LEU A 267 -17.92 0.79 -1.17
N LYS A 268 -18.38 -0.44 -0.89
CA LYS A 268 -19.66 -0.69 -0.22
C LYS A 268 -19.46 -0.59 1.29
N GLU A 269 -20.28 0.22 1.93
CA GLU A 269 -20.35 0.34 3.39
C GLU A 269 -21.45 -0.57 3.94
N ASN A 270 -21.35 -0.93 5.22
CA ASN A 270 -22.37 -1.70 5.94
C ASN A 270 -22.68 -3.07 5.33
N MET A 271 -21.64 -3.77 4.89
CA MET A 271 -21.76 -5.16 4.43
C MET A 271 -22.24 -6.08 5.54
N THR A 272 -23.08 -7.03 5.13
CA THR A 272 -23.53 -8.16 5.92
C THR A 272 -22.65 -9.39 5.68
N LEU A 273 -22.89 -10.45 6.45
CA LEU A 273 -22.27 -11.75 6.22
C LEU A 273 -22.59 -12.30 4.82
N ASN A 274 -23.84 -12.14 4.35
CA ASN A 274 -24.24 -12.58 3.01
C ASN A 274 -23.54 -11.78 1.90
N ASP A 275 -23.38 -10.47 2.06
CA ASP A 275 -22.61 -9.64 1.11
C ASP A 275 -21.19 -10.19 0.92
N SER A 276 -20.53 -10.58 2.02
CA SER A 276 -19.17 -11.13 1.95
C SER A 276 -19.11 -12.49 1.24
N ILE A 277 -20.13 -13.34 1.40
CA ILE A 277 -20.24 -14.61 0.67
C ILE A 277 -20.40 -14.35 -0.83
N THR A 278 -21.35 -13.48 -1.20
CA THR A 278 -21.63 -13.13 -2.59
C THR A 278 -20.38 -12.57 -3.25
N LEU A 279 -19.74 -11.59 -2.61
CA LEU A 279 -18.51 -10.98 -3.11
C LEU A 279 -17.40 -12.02 -3.29
N THR A 280 -17.20 -12.90 -2.31
CA THR A 280 -16.18 -13.96 -2.42
C THR A 280 -16.45 -14.87 -3.62
N LYS A 281 -17.71 -15.25 -3.85
CA LYS A 281 -18.11 -16.06 -5.00
C LYS A 281 -17.96 -15.34 -6.34
N MET A 282 -18.04 -14.02 -6.38
CA MET A 282 -17.74 -13.26 -7.60
C MET A 282 -16.26 -13.37 -8.01
N PHE A 283 -15.35 -13.54 -7.06
CA PHE A 283 -13.93 -13.83 -7.33
C PHE A 283 -13.68 -15.33 -7.55
N ILE A 284 -14.23 -16.15 -6.65
CA ILE A 284 -13.98 -17.60 -6.53
C ILE A 284 -15.32 -18.34 -6.58
N PRO A 285 -15.84 -18.67 -7.78
CA PRO A 285 -17.21 -19.18 -7.93
C PRO A 285 -17.54 -20.48 -7.18
N ASP A 286 -16.55 -21.35 -6.96
CA ASP A 286 -16.71 -22.61 -6.24
C ASP A 286 -16.48 -22.50 -4.72
N ALA A 287 -16.26 -21.28 -4.21
CA ALA A 287 -16.07 -21.05 -2.78
C ALA A 287 -17.30 -21.54 -1.98
N GLY A 288 -17.02 -22.35 -0.96
CA GLY A 288 -18.03 -22.91 -0.07
C GLY A 288 -17.53 -23.08 1.36
N SER A 289 -18.40 -23.61 2.22
CA SER A 289 -18.08 -23.88 3.64
C SER A 289 -17.52 -22.66 4.38
N PHE A 290 -18.21 -21.52 4.23
CA PHE A 290 -17.78 -20.26 4.81
C PHE A 290 -17.83 -20.26 6.34
N TYR A 291 -16.85 -19.62 6.97
CA TYR A 291 -16.85 -19.33 8.40
C TYR A 291 -16.10 -18.05 8.74
N TRP A 292 -16.42 -17.46 9.89
CA TRP A 292 -15.82 -16.25 10.43
C TRP A 292 -15.45 -16.47 11.89
N SER A 293 -14.38 -15.81 12.36
CA SER A 293 -14.07 -15.75 13.79
C SER A 293 -14.52 -14.43 14.41
N ILE A 294 -14.92 -14.50 15.67
CA ILE A 294 -15.32 -13.35 16.49
C ILE A 294 -14.45 -13.31 17.73
N GLY A 295 -13.74 -12.20 17.92
CA GLY A 295 -12.86 -12.03 19.07
C GLY A 295 -13.61 -12.09 20.41
N LYS A 296 -12.98 -12.70 21.42
CA LYS A 296 -13.53 -12.92 22.77
C LYS A 296 -14.17 -11.71 23.47
N LYS A 297 -13.77 -10.48 23.11
CA LYS A 297 -14.32 -9.25 23.68
C LYS A 297 -15.76 -8.96 23.22
N TYR A 298 -16.15 -9.53 22.09
CA TYR A 298 -17.43 -9.30 21.44
C TYR A 298 -18.38 -10.49 21.53
N THR A 299 -18.02 -11.54 22.26
CA THR A 299 -18.85 -12.73 22.41
C THR A 299 -19.47 -12.78 23.81
N LYS A 300 -20.68 -13.34 23.92
CA LYS A 300 -21.36 -13.57 25.20
C LYS A 300 -20.59 -14.56 26.08
N SER A 301 -19.87 -15.51 25.47
CA SER A 301 -19.11 -16.54 26.17
C SER A 301 -17.78 -16.04 26.75
N GLY A 302 -17.28 -14.89 26.30
CA GLY A 302 -15.95 -14.40 26.65
C GLY A 302 -14.80 -15.21 26.04
N LYS A 303 -15.09 -16.02 25.02
CA LYS A 303 -14.12 -16.82 24.24
C LYS A 303 -14.22 -16.47 22.76
N GLU A 304 -13.17 -16.78 22.00
CA GLU A 304 -13.25 -16.67 20.54
C GLU A 304 -14.25 -17.71 20.01
N GLU A 305 -15.16 -17.27 19.14
CA GLU A 305 -16.23 -18.11 18.58
C GLU A 305 -16.11 -18.12 17.05
N ILE A 306 -16.44 -19.28 16.46
CA ILE A 306 -16.50 -19.44 14.99
C ILE A 306 -17.95 -19.58 14.58
N ILE A 307 -18.38 -18.77 13.64
CA ILE A 307 -19.73 -18.79 13.10
C ILE A 307 -19.73 -19.14 11.61
N ARG A 308 -20.85 -19.66 11.12
CA ARG A 308 -21.11 -20.05 9.72
C ARG A 308 -22.38 -19.42 9.18
N THR A 309 -23.30 -18.98 10.05
CA THR A 309 -24.57 -18.38 9.64
C THR A 309 -24.88 -17.12 10.43
N GLU A 310 -25.85 -16.37 9.91
CA GLU A 310 -26.39 -15.17 10.55
C GLU A 310 -27.06 -15.48 11.90
N GLU A 311 -27.71 -16.64 12.01
CA GLU A 311 -28.35 -17.09 13.26
C GLU A 311 -27.30 -17.39 14.33
N GLU A 312 -26.21 -18.06 13.96
CA GLU A 312 -25.08 -18.30 14.86
C GLU A 312 -24.47 -16.98 15.33
N PHE A 313 -24.26 -16.02 14.42
CA PHE A 313 -23.79 -14.67 14.75
C PHE A 313 -24.64 -14.01 15.84
N LYS A 314 -25.96 -13.90 15.63
CA LYS A 314 -26.89 -13.28 16.59
C LYS A 314 -26.92 -13.98 17.94
N GLN A 315 -26.72 -15.30 17.96
CA GLN A 315 -26.68 -16.06 19.21
C GLN A 315 -25.42 -15.75 20.03
N VAL A 316 -24.26 -15.58 19.39
CA VAL A 316 -22.98 -15.46 20.10
C VAL A 316 -22.56 -14.02 20.43
N ILE A 317 -23.04 -13.01 19.71
CA ILE A 317 -22.53 -11.64 19.84
C ILE A 317 -22.98 -10.91 21.10
N LYS A 318 -22.09 -10.11 21.66
CA LYS A 318 -22.38 -9.17 22.74
C LYS A 318 -22.55 -7.76 22.17
N GLU A 319 -23.74 -7.44 21.69
CA GLU A 319 -24.07 -6.19 20.99
C GLU A 319 -23.60 -4.94 21.75
N GLU A 320 -23.87 -4.86 23.06
CA GLU A 320 -23.46 -3.73 23.91
C GLU A 320 -21.95 -3.45 23.87
N ALA A 321 -21.11 -4.49 23.73
CA ALA A 321 -19.66 -4.32 23.64
C ALA A 321 -19.25 -3.72 22.29
N ILE A 322 -19.95 -4.09 21.21
CA ILE A 322 -19.72 -3.60 19.86
C ILE A 322 -20.19 -2.15 19.76
N GLU A 323 -21.41 -1.86 20.18
CA GLU A 323 -21.97 -0.52 20.19
C GLU A 323 -21.14 0.46 21.03
N LYS A 324 -20.53 -0.01 22.13
CA LYS A 324 -19.64 0.82 22.96
C LYS A 324 -18.33 1.17 22.25
N GLU A 325 -17.77 0.25 21.46
CA GLU A 325 -16.49 0.44 20.78
C GLU A 325 -16.65 1.25 19.49
N PHE A 326 -17.71 1.00 18.73
CA PHE A 326 -17.98 1.63 17.44
C PHE A 326 -19.10 2.68 17.52
N LYS A 327 -19.15 3.46 18.61
CA LYS A 327 -20.07 4.60 18.69
C LYS A 327 -19.77 5.57 17.55
N ASP A 328 -20.61 5.53 16.53
CA ASP A 328 -20.69 6.54 15.47
C ASP A 328 -21.33 7.83 16.03
#